data_AF-A0A849Q732-F1
#
_entry.id   AF-A0A849Q732-F1
#
_cell.length_a   1.000
_cell.length_b   1.000
_cell.length_c   1.000
_cell.angle_alpha   90.00
_cell.angle_beta   90.00
_cell.angle_gamma   90.00
#
_symmetry.space_group_name_H-M   'P 1'
#
loop_
_entity.id
_entity.type
_entity.pdbx_description
1 polymer ?
#
loop_
_entity_poly.entity_id
_entity_poly.type
_entity_poly.pdbx_seq_one_letter_code
_entity_poly.pdbx_strand_id
1 'polypeptide(L)' 'IGRSVKELYRRMMAAKFVSENPGLVCPASWEPGADTLRPGPDLVGKI' A
#
# COMPACT_ATOMS: atom_id res chain seq x y z
N ILE A 1 1.78 24.54 8.57
CA ILE A 1 1.05 23.27 8.38
C ILE A 1 0.86 23.09 6.87
N GLY A 2 1.71 22.28 6.22
CA GLY A 2 1.57 21.96 4.81
C GLY A 2 1.58 20.45 4.65
N ARG A 3 0.40 19.84 4.41
CA ARG A 3 0.33 18.43 4.04
C ARG A 3 0.70 18.33 2.57
N SER A 4 1.53 17.36 2.20
CA SER A 4 1.81 17.08 0.79
C SER A 4 0.56 16.50 0.14
N VAL A 5 -0.01 17.22 -0.83
CA VAL A 5 -1.16 16.75 -1.62
C VAL A 5 -0.82 15.45 -2.37
N LYS A 6 0.42 15.33 -2.84
CA LYS A 6 0.94 14.12 -3.49
C LYS A 6 0.86 12.89 -2.57
N GLU A 7 1.25 13.06 -1.31
CA GLU A 7 1.22 11.99 -0.32
C GLU A 7 -0.21 11.60 0.07
N LEU A 8 -1.13 12.56 0.13
CA LEU A 8 -2.56 12.31 0.32
C LEU A 8 -3.16 11.50 -0.84
N TYR A 9 -2.88 11.90 -2.07
CA TYR A 9 -3.35 11.20 -3.27
C TYR A 9 -2.81 9.77 -3.33
N ARG A 10 -1.52 9.57 -3.03
CA ARG A 10 -0.89 8.25 -2.97
C ARG A 10 -1.59 7.32 -1.97
N ARG A 11 -1.85 7.82 -0.75
CA ARG A 11 -2.54 7.05 0.30
C ARG A 11 -3.98 6.72 -0.06
N MET A 12 -4.69 7.65 -0.70
CA MET A 12 -6.06 7.42 -1.17
C MET A 12 -6.11 6.27 -2.19
N MET A 13 -5.20 6.27 -3.16
CA MET A 13 -5.11 5.22 -4.18
C MET A 13 -4.74 3.87 -3.55
N ALA A 14 -3.79 3.84 -2.62
CA ALA A 14 -3.41 2.63 -1.90
C ALA A 14 -4.57 2.06 -1.07
N ALA A 15 -5.33 2.92 -0.38
CA ALA A 15 -6.50 2.51 0.39
C ALA A 15 -7.59 1.92 -0.51
N LYS A 16 -7.86 2.54 -1.67
CA LYS A 16 -8.79 2.00 -2.65
C LYS A 16 -8.34 0.62 -3.15
N PHE A 17 -7.06 0.47 -3.49
CA PHE A 17 -6.50 -0.79 -3.97
C PHE A 17 -6.63 -1.92 -2.95
N VAL A 18 -6.26 -1.70 -1.69
CA VAL A 18 -6.38 -2.70 -0.62
C VAL A 18 -7.83 -3.07 -0.34
N SER A 19 -8.75 -2.10 -0.44
CA SER A 19 -10.19 -2.36 -0.29
C SER A 19 -10.76 -3.21 -1.43
N GLU A 20 -10.26 -3.05 -2.65
CA GLU A 20 -10.69 -3.83 -3.83
C GLU A 20 -9.99 -5.19 -3.92
N ASN A 21 -8.82 -5.34 -3.31
CA ASN A 21 -7.97 -6.53 -3.38
C ASN A 21 -7.73 -7.12 -1.98
N PRO A 22 -8.68 -7.92 -1.46
CA PRO A 22 -8.55 -8.52 -0.14
C PRO A 22 -7.32 -9.44 -0.07
N GLY A 23 -6.47 -9.22 0.93
CA GLY A 23 -5.24 -9.98 1.14
C GLY A 23 -4.01 -9.47 0.37
N LEU A 24 -4.11 -8.34 -0.34
CA LEU A 24 -2.95 -7.62 -0.86
C LEU A 24 -2.71 -6.34 -0.07
N VAL A 25 -1.45 -6.04 0.24
CA VAL A 25 -1.03 -4.83 0.93
C VAL A 25 -0.03 -4.06 0.08
N CYS A 26 -0.14 -2.73 0.17
CA CYS A 26 0.75 -1.80 -0.52
C CYS A 26 2.01 -1.55 0.34
N PRO A 27 3.22 -1.86 -0.14
CA PRO A 27 4.47 -1.57 0.58
C PRO A 27 4.77 -0.07 0.71
N ALA A 28 5.84 0.26 1.45
CA ALA A 28 6.30 1.64 1.56
C ALA A 28 6.58 2.23 0.18
N SER A 29 6.14 3.48 -0.04
CA SER A 29 6.24 4.18 -1.34
C SER A 29 5.52 3.53 -2.53
N TRP A 30 4.52 2.67 -2.28
CA TRP A 30 3.70 2.08 -3.35
C TRP A 30 2.95 3.15 -4.18
N GLU A 31 2.89 2.90 -5.49
CA GLU A 31 2.17 3.68 -6.52
C GLU A 31 1.34 2.72 -7.41
N PRO A 32 0.28 3.19 -8.09
CA PRO A 32 -0.57 2.35 -8.93
C PRO A 32 0.26 1.62 -10.01
N GLY A 33 0.21 0.28 -10.00
CA GLY A 33 0.99 -0.58 -10.91
C GLY A 33 2.30 -1.11 -10.34
N ALA A 34 2.71 -0.68 -9.14
CA ALA A 34 3.84 -1.25 -8.42
C ALA A 34 3.49 -2.59 -7.75
N ASP A 35 4.52 -3.39 -7.46
CA ASP A 35 4.38 -4.68 -6.79
C ASP A 35 3.68 -4.57 -5.44
N THR A 36 2.88 -5.59 -5.15
CA THR A 36 2.08 -5.69 -3.92
C THR A 36 2.49 -6.93 -3.14
N LEU A 37 2.30 -6.90 -1.84
CA LEU A 37 2.67 -8.00 -0.96
C LEU A 37 1.41 -8.71 -0.48
N ARG A 38 1.44 -10.04 -0.39
CA ARG A 38 0.43 -10.81 0.35
C ARG A 38 0.94 -11.02 1.77
N PRO A 39 0.32 -10.45 2.82
CA PRO A 39 0.71 -10.74 4.18
C PRO A 39 0.40 -12.21 4.46
N GLY A 40 1.43 -12.95 4.88
CA GLY A 40 1.32 -14.36 5.22
C GLY A 40 2.26 -14.69 6.38
N PRO A 41 2.01 -15.78 7.13
CA PRO A 41 2.84 -16.20 8.25
C PRO A 41 4.31 -16.41 7.86
N ASP A 42 4.58 -16.79 6.61
CA ASP A 42 5.94 -16.96 6.06
C ASP A 42 6.72 -15.65 5.87
N LEU A 43 6.01 -14.51 5.87
CA LEU A 43 6.55 -13.16 5.71
C LEU A 43 6.71 -12.40 7.04
N VAL A 44 6.11 -12.91 8.13
CA VAL A 44 6.23 -12.31 9.45
C VAL A 44 7.67 -12.50 9.96
N GLY A 45 8.44 -11.42 10.05
CA GLY A 45 9.82 -11.41 10.54
C GLY A 45 10.92 -11.54 9.47
N LYS A 46 10.56 -11.60 8.17
CA LYS A 46 11.51 -11.55 7.04
C LYS A 46 11.55 -10.19 6.32
N ILE A 47 10.65 -9.27 6.70
CA ILE A 47 10.56 -7.88 6.26
C ILE A 47 10.73 -6.98 7.49
#